data_AF-C1LI03-F1
#
_entry.id   AF-C1LI03-F1
#
_cell.length_a   1.000
_cell.length_b   1.000
_cell.length_c   1.000
_cell.angle_alpha   90.00
_cell.angle_beta   90.00
_cell.angle_gamma   90.00
#
_symmetry.space_group_name_H-M   'P 1'
#
loop_
_entity.id
_entity.type
_entity.pdbx_description
1 polymer ?
#
loop_
_entity_poly.entity_id
_entity_poly.type
_entity_poly.pdbx_seq_one_letter_code
_entity_poly.pdbx_strand_id
1 'polypeptide(L)'
;MFELGIKMYKPLSDCKDKTLIYGSKPMLLFSGELFNVDMKYMTLKSLLADLFKGPTIEKIRTLGVEHQFHFVLSSDKNLCLRIRKINLSTINRISSSEFTFPPLKTPDGRAVQISLEDATPSVDFELRRVCLPSEDKWKRAHRVPPEVIKGDKTPKNKHTDVFGSRIGRVHVGKSSELENLRPGPSIRTALTGHRKRGFERIKSGASNSGKTLVSKDVNANKRRKLFTDA
;
A
#
# COMPACT_ATOMS: atom_id res chain seq x y z
N MET A 1 14.85 -24.03 -15.10
CA MET A 1 16.21 -24.36 -14.61
C MET A 1 17.12 -23.19 -14.91
N PHE A 2 17.93 -22.78 -13.94
CA PHE A 2 18.94 -21.73 -14.10
C PHE A 2 20.30 -22.32 -13.76
N GLU A 3 21.28 -22.06 -14.62
CA GLU A 3 22.67 -22.40 -14.34
C GLU A 3 23.45 -21.16 -13.92
N LEU A 4 24.03 -21.23 -12.73
CA LEU A 4 24.80 -20.17 -12.11
C LEU A 4 26.25 -20.64 -11.99
N GLY A 5 27.12 -20.11 -12.85
CA GLY A 5 28.56 -20.34 -12.76
C GLY A 5 29.16 -19.51 -11.63
N ILE A 6 29.90 -20.13 -10.73
CA ILE A 6 30.57 -19.42 -9.63
C ILE A 6 31.88 -18.82 -10.16
N LYS A 7 32.07 -17.51 -9.99
CA LYS A 7 33.32 -16.80 -10.32
C LYS A 7 34.13 -16.49 -9.07
N MET A 8 33.71 -15.49 -8.32
CA MET A 8 34.41 -15.03 -7.11
C MET A 8 33.66 -15.53 -5.89
N TYR A 9 34.22 -16.53 -5.21
CA TYR A 9 33.64 -17.10 -4.00
C TYR A 9 34.53 -16.77 -2.80
N LYS A 10 33.95 -16.16 -1.77
CA LYS A 10 34.57 -16.03 -0.45
C LYS A 10 33.88 -16.99 0.52
N PRO A 11 34.61 -17.95 1.12
CA PRO A 11 34.05 -18.90 2.06
C PRO A 11 33.72 -18.26 3.40
N LEU A 12 32.91 -18.96 4.21
CA LEU A 12 32.61 -18.57 5.59
C LEU A 12 33.87 -18.54 6.48
N SER A 13 34.91 -19.31 6.14
CA SER A 13 36.18 -19.34 6.86
C SER A 13 36.89 -17.98 6.90
N ASP A 14 36.63 -17.12 5.90
CA ASP A 14 37.23 -15.79 5.80
C ASP A 14 36.43 -14.74 6.60
N CYS A 15 35.31 -15.12 7.22
CA CYS A 15 34.55 -14.21 8.07
C CYS A 15 35.33 -13.86 9.33
N LYS A 16 35.50 -12.56 9.58
CA LYS A 16 36.02 -12.08 10.86
C LYS A 16 35.06 -12.40 12.02
N ASP A 17 33.76 -12.34 11.74
CA ASP A 17 32.71 -12.57 12.72
C ASP A 17 32.07 -13.94 12.57
N LYS A 18 32.29 -14.82 13.56
CA LYS A 18 31.71 -16.17 13.63
C LYS A 18 30.34 -16.23 14.30
N THR A 19 29.72 -15.08 14.57
CA THR A 19 28.56 -14.94 15.49
C THR A 19 27.19 -14.97 14.81
N LEU A 20 27.08 -15.48 13.58
CA LEU A 20 25.78 -15.58 12.91
C LEU A 20 24.91 -16.66 13.57
N ILE A 21 23.69 -16.32 13.98
CA ILE A 21 22.74 -17.31 14.49
C ILE A 21 22.20 -18.15 13.33
N TYR A 22 22.43 -19.46 13.41
CA TYR A 22 21.87 -20.41 12.47
C TYR A 22 20.35 -20.52 12.64
N GLY A 23 19.63 -20.59 11.52
CA GLY A 23 18.17 -20.80 11.51
C GLY A 23 17.33 -19.54 11.74
N SER A 24 17.94 -18.36 11.91
CA SER A 24 17.19 -17.09 11.86
C SER A 24 16.73 -16.80 10.41
N LYS A 25 15.60 -16.09 10.29
CA LYS A 25 14.99 -15.82 8.99
C LYS A 25 15.74 -14.67 8.29
N PRO A 26 16.34 -14.88 7.10
CA PRO A 26 17.06 -13.82 6.41
C PRO A 26 16.11 -12.74 5.89
N MET A 27 16.58 -11.49 5.90
CA MET A 27 15.99 -10.44 5.08
C MET A 27 16.48 -10.57 3.65
N LEU A 28 15.58 -10.57 2.67
CA LEU A 28 15.94 -10.66 1.26
C LEU A 28 15.86 -9.28 0.62
N LEU A 29 16.95 -8.83 -0.01
CA LEU A 29 17.00 -7.61 -0.79
C LEU A 29 17.41 -7.94 -2.23
N PHE A 30 16.64 -7.48 -3.20
CA PHE A 30 16.93 -7.62 -4.62
C PHE A 30 17.16 -6.24 -5.22
N SER A 31 18.35 -5.99 -5.74
CA SER A 31 18.72 -4.75 -6.41
C SER A 31 19.03 -5.00 -7.88
N GLY A 32 18.33 -4.30 -8.76
CA GLY A 32 18.44 -4.43 -10.21
C GLY A 32 17.08 -4.24 -10.86
N GLU A 33 17.00 -3.37 -11.86
CA GLU A 33 15.75 -3.05 -12.55
C GLU A 33 15.21 -4.24 -13.35
N LEU A 34 16.11 -5.01 -13.97
CA LEU A 34 15.80 -6.18 -14.77
C LEU A 34 14.98 -7.24 -14.02
N PHE A 35 15.10 -7.31 -12.68
CA PHE A 35 14.28 -8.21 -11.85
C PHE A 35 12.78 -7.93 -11.95
N ASN A 36 12.37 -6.74 -12.37
CA ASN A 36 10.98 -6.33 -12.50
C ASN A 36 10.55 -6.09 -13.95
N VAL A 37 11.45 -6.26 -14.93
CA VAL A 37 11.16 -6.02 -16.35
C VAL A 37 11.12 -7.32 -17.13
N ASP A 38 12.18 -8.12 -17.06
CA ASP A 38 12.31 -9.34 -17.87
C ASP A 38 11.86 -10.57 -17.07
N MET A 39 10.97 -11.36 -17.70
CA MET A 39 10.43 -12.61 -17.19
C MET A 39 11.53 -13.57 -16.72
N LYS A 40 12.69 -13.57 -17.38
CA LYS A 40 13.84 -14.38 -17.01
C LYS A 40 14.37 -14.04 -15.61
N TYR A 41 14.51 -12.76 -15.27
CA TYR A 41 15.00 -12.36 -13.94
C TYR A 41 13.88 -12.32 -12.91
N MET A 42 12.63 -12.08 -13.31
CA MET A 42 11.47 -12.26 -12.40
C MET A 42 11.38 -13.69 -11.88
N THR A 43 11.51 -14.68 -12.78
CA THR A 43 11.50 -16.09 -12.41
C THR A 43 12.73 -16.47 -11.59
N LEU A 44 13.90 -15.91 -11.89
CA LEU A 44 15.11 -16.08 -11.06
C LEU A 44 14.94 -15.49 -9.65
N LYS A 45 14.37 -14.28 -9.53
CA LYS A 45 14.04 -13.65 -8.24
C LYS A 45 13.07 -14.52 -7.45
N SER A 46 12.03 -15.03 -8.09
CA SER A 46 11.08 -15.95 -7.46
C SER A 46 11.76 -17.23 -6.96
N LEU A 47 12.68 -17.80 -7.75
CA LEU A 47 13.43 -19.00 -7.36
C LEU A 47 14.32 -18.75 -6.14
N LEU A 48 15.08 -17.65 -6.15
CA LEU A 48 15.96 -17.27 -5.03
C LEU A 48 15.15 -16.94 -3.78
N ALA A 49 14.02 -16.24 -3.94
CA ALA A 49 13.14 -15.95 -2.82
C ALA A 49 12.57 -17.23 -2.22
N ASP A 50 12.14 -18.19 -3.03
CA ASP A 50 11.58 -19.44 -2.52
C ASP A 50 12.63 -20.32 -1.81
N LEU A 51 13.88 -20.31 -2.31
CA LEU A 51 15.00 -21.03 -1.71
C LEU A 51 15.39 -20.47 -0.33
N PHE A 52 15.38 -19.14 -0.17
CA PHE A 52 15.89 -18.48 1.03
C PHE A 52 14.81 -17.91 1.97
N LYS A 53 13.51 -17.95 1.61
CA LYS A 53 12.45 -17.36 2.47
C LYS A 53 12.31 -18.06 3.82
N GLY A 54 12.60 -19.36 3.92
CA GLY A 54 12.31 -20.16 5.12
C GLY A 54 10.82 -20.25 5.46
N PRO A 55 10.44 -20.43 6.75
CA PRO A 55 9.05 -20.60 7.16
C PRO A 55 8.23 -19.31 7.01
N THR A 56 6.94 -19.45 6.68
CA THR A 56 5.96 -18.36 6.71
C THR A 56 5.54 -18.11 8.16
N ILE A 57 5.80 -16.89 8.65
CA ILE A 57 5.54 -16.48 10.03
C ILE A 57 4.68 -15.21 10.04
N GLU A 58 3.76 -15.09 11.00
CA GLU A 58 2.93 -13.89 11.17
C GLU A 58 3.66 -12.77 11.93
N LYS A 59 4.50 -13.15 12.91
CA LYS A 59 5.22 -12.23 13.78
C LYS A 59 6.70 -12.62 13.82
N ILE A 60 7.57 -11.62 13.75
CA ILE A 60 9.02 -11.79 13.87
C ILE A 60 9.53 -11.05 15.10
N ARG A 61 10.45 -11.66 15.84
CA ARG A 61 11.15 -11.01 16.94
C ARG A 61 12.22 -10.09 16.38
N THR A 62 12.33 -8.86 16.88
CA THR A 62 13.34 -7.88 16.41
C THR A 62 14.77 -8.42 16.52
N LEU A 63 15.08 -9.16 17.59
CA LEU A 63 16.39 -9.83 17.76
C LEU A 63 16.66 -10.93 16.72
N GLY A 64 15.63 -11.45 16.05
CA GLY A 64 15.79 -12.46 15.00
C GLY A 64 16.13 -11.87 13.64
N VAL A 65 16.18 -10.54 13.50
CA VAL A 65 16.52 -9.83 12.27
C VAL A 65 18.01 -9.50 12.29
N GLU A 66 18.84 -10.51 11.99
CA GLU A 66 20.30 -10.38 12.12
C GLU A 66 21.04 -10.30 10.79
N HIS A 67 20.52 -10.93 9.74
CA HIS A 67 21.24 -11.03 8.48
C HIS A 67 20.37 -10.74 7.27
N GLN A 68 20.99 -10.08 6.30
CA GLN A 68 20.40 -9.69 5.02
C GLN A 68 21.13 -10.39 3.89
N PHE A 69 20.38 -11.06 3.03
CA PHE A 69 20.88 -11.57 1.75
C PHE A 69 20.54 -10.55 0.68
N HIS A 70 21.57 -9.99 0.09
CA HIS A 70 21.48 -9.00 -0.95
C HIS A 70 21.89 -9.60 -2.28
N PHE A 71 20.92 -9.69 -3.19
CA PHE A 71 21.11 -10.10 -4.57
C PHE A 71 21.20 -8.84 -5.43
N VAL A 72 22.36 -8.62 -6.05
CA VAL A 72 22.61 -7.49 -6.94
C VAL A 72 22.77 -8.01 -8.36
N LEU A 73 21.94 -7.54 -9.26
CA LEU A 73 22.09 -7.79 -10.69
C LEU A 73 22.82 -6.60 -11.32
N SER A 74 24.14 -6.71 -11.48
CA SER A 74 24.98 -5.62 -11.97
C SER A 74 24.91 -5.47 -13.49
N SER A 75 24.63 -6.56 -14.20
CA SER A 75 24.49 -6.64 -15.65
C SER A 75 23.62 -7.86 -15.98
N ASP A 76 23.13 -7.99 -17.21
CA ASP A 76 22.25 -9.09 -17.65
C ASP A 76 22.73 -10.50 -17.26
N LYS A 77 24.05 -10.70 -17.12
CA LYS A 77 24.60 -12.03 -16.81
C LYS A 77 25.29 -12.11 -15.45
N ASN A 78 25.47 -11.01 -14.74
CA ASN A 78 26.27 -10.96 -13.53
C ASN A 78 25.37 -10.73 -12.30
N LEU A 79 25.19 -11.79 -11.53
CA LEU A 79 24.42 -11.79 -10.28
C LEU A 79 25.39 -11.91 -9.10
N CYS A 80 25.42 -10.94 -8.22
CA CYS A 80 26.22 -10.99 -6.99
C CYS A 80 25.31 -11.31 -5.79
N LEU A 81 25.76 -12.23 -4.96
CA LEU A 81 25.24 -12.48 -3.62
C LEU A 81 26.19 -11.86 -2.60
N ARG A 82 25.64 -10.97 -1.77
CA ARG A 82 26.31 -10.36 -0.62
C ARG A 82 25.48 -10.64 0.62
N ILE A 83 26.12 -11.10 1.68
CA ILE A 83 25.48 -11.31 2.97
C ILE A 83 25.97 -10.19 3.88
N ARG A 84 25.04 -9.55 4.59
CA ARG A 84 25.38 -8.52 5.57
C ARG A 84 24.75 -8.85 6.91
N LYS A 85 25.49 -8.60 7.97
CA LYS A 85 24.99 -8.62 9.33
C LYS A 85 24.41 -7.24 9.66
N ILE A 86 23.22 -7.25 10.26
CA ILE A 86 22.49 -6.07 10.68
C ILE A 86 22.74 -5.91 12.18
N ASN A 87 23.40 -4.82 12.55
CA ASN A 87 23.58 -4.44 13.94
C ASN A 87 22.65 -3.26 14.25
N LEU A 88 21.87 -3.40 15.32
CA LEU A 88 20.93 -2.38 15.77
C LEU A 88 21.47 -1.76 17.06
N SER A 89 21.85 -0.48 17.01
CA SER A 89 22.27 0.28 18.18
C SER A 89 21.13 1.19 18.66
N THR A 90 20.82 1.14 19.97
CA THR A 90 19.81 2.04 20.55
C THR A 90 20.46 3.39 20.85
N ILE A 91 19.86 4.46 20.37
CA ILE A 91 20.32 5.83 20.61
C ILE A 91 19.40 6.49 21.63
N ASN A 92 19.98 6.87 22.77
CA ASN A 92 19.26 7.59 23.83
C ASN A 92 19.38 9.11 23.70
N ARG A 93 20.34 9.62 22.91
CA ARG A 93 20.55 11.06 22.68
C ARG A 93 20.83 11.29 21.20
N ILE A 94 19.96 12.05 20.54
CA ILE A 94 20.17 12.49 19.16
C ILE A 94 21.23 13.60 19.21
N SER A 95 22.50 13.23 19.11
CA SER A 95 23.54 14.20 18.74
C SER A 95 23.27 14.59 17.29
N SER A 96 22.91 15.85 17.06
CA SER A 96 22.44 16.35 15.77
C SER A 96 23.50 16.37 14.65
N SER A 97 24.71 15.85 14.88
CA SER A 97 25.86 16.06 13.98
C SER A 97 26.41 14.82 13.26
N GLU A 98 25.95 13.59 13.53
CA GLU A 98 26.63 12.37 13.04
C GLU A 98 25.78 11.44 12.14
N PHE A 99 24.52 11.76 11.86
CA PHE A 99 23.63 10.81 11.17
C PHE A 99 23.48 11.12 9.68
N THR A 100 24.02 10.24 8.81
CA THR A 100 23.77 10.23 7.36
C THR A 100 22.32 9.85 7.02
N PHE A 101 21.62 9.15 7.92
CA PHE A 101 20.23 8.72 7.75
C PHE A 101 19.41 9.01 9.02
N PRO A 102 18.14 9.42 8.91
CA PRO A 102 17.30 9.68 10.07
C PRO A 102 17.13 8.39 10.92
N PRO A 103 17.26 8.47 12.26
CA PRO A 103 17.13 7.30 13.12
C PRO A 103 15.71 6.72 13.05
N LEU A 104 15.61 5.39 12.98
CA LEU A 104 14.31 4.71 12.96
C LEU A 104 13.72 4.70 14.38
N LYS A 105 12.42 4.98 14.49
CA LYS A 105 11.72 4.87 15.78
C LYS A 105 11.11 3.48 15.88
N THR A 106 11.40 2.77 16.96
CA THR A 106 10.70 1.52 17.29
C THR A 106 9.26 1.81 17.70
N PRO A 107 8.36 0.81 17.68
CA PRO A 107 7.02 0.94 18.24
C PRO A 107 7.02 1.42 19.70
N ASP A 108 8.08 1.10 20.44
CA ASP A 108 8.30 1.53 21.83
C ASP A 108 8.81 2.98 21.97
N GLY A 109 8.94 3.71 20.86
CA GLY A 109 9.37 5.11 20.82
C GLY A 109 10.89 5.33 20.91
N ARG A 110 11.70 4.28 21.03
CA ARG A 110 13.16 4.39 21.07
C ARG A 110 13.75 4.57 19.68
N ALA A 111 14.71 5.48 19.55
CA ALA A 111 15.45 5.67 18.32
C ALA A 111 16.52 4.56 18.18
N VAL A 112 16.58 3.93 17.02
CA VAL A 112 17.54 2.87 16.69
C VAL A 112 18.26 3.25 15.41
N GLN A 113 19.58 3.10 15.43
CA GLN A 113 20.43 3.21 14.25
C GLN A 113 20.80 1.81 13.77
N ILE A 114 20.82 1.68 12.45
CA ILE A 114 21.17 0.43 11.77
C ILE A 114 22.57 0.62 11.22
N SER A 115 23.48 -0.28 11.60
CA SER A 115 24.77 -0.44 10.93
C SER A 115 24.82 -1.80 10.24
N LEU A 116 25.49 -1.85 9.09
CA LEU A 116 25.65 -3.06 8.30
C LEU A 116 27.12 -3.44 8.30
N GLU A 117 27.40 -4.69 8.63
CA GLU A 117 28.73 -5.29 8.53
C GLU A 117 28.71 -6.34 7.42
N ASP A 118 29.72 -6.34 6.56
CA ASP A 118 29.82 -7.34 5.51
C ASP A 118 30.16 -8.71 6.12
N ALA A 119 29.33 -9.71 5.82
CA ALA A 119 29.50 -11.08 6.24
C ALA A 119 29.80 -11.99 5.03
N THR A 120 30.30 -13.18 5.31
CA THR A 120 30.53 -14.22 4.29
C THR A 120 29.48 -15.34 4.48
N PRO A 121 29.17 -16.14 3.44
CA PRO A 121 29.76 -16.17 2.10
C PRO A 121 29.35 -15.02 1.18
N SER A 122 30.28 -14.59 0.32
CA SER A 122 29.99 -13.68 -0.80
C SER A 122 30.31 -14.37 -2.11
N VAL A 123 29.40 -14.32 -3.07
CA VAL A 123 29.54 -15.07 -4.32
C VAL A 123 29.16 -14.22 -5.51
N ASP A 124 29.98 -14.22 -6.55
CA ASP A 124 29.63 -13.67 -7.85
C ASP A 124 29.26 -14.82 -8.79
N PHE A 125 28.03 -14.76 -9.30
CA PHE A 125 27.45 -15.72 -10.22
C PHE A 125 27.41 -15.15 -11.64
N GLU A 126 27.73 -16.01 -12.60
CA GLU A 126 27.53 -15.80 -14.01
C GLU A 126 26.36 -16.65 -14.51
N LEU A 127 25.36 -16.00 -15.09
CA LEU A 127 24.18 -16.66 -15.61
C LEU A 127 24.51 -17.34 -16.95
N ARG A 128 24.38 -18.67 -16.99
CA ARG A 128 24.67 -19.50 -18.17
C ARG A 128 23.38 -19.93 -18.87
N ARG A 129 23.11 -21.24 -18.93
CA ARG A 129 21.90 -21.76 -19.57
C ARG A 129 20.67 -21.46 -18.72
N VAL A 130 19.59 -21.08 -19.39
CA VAL A 130 18.29 -20.83 -18.76
C VAL A 130 17.22 -21.59 -19.53
N CYS A 131 16.44 -22.38 -18.80
CA CYS A 131 15.28 -23.08 -19.30
C CYS A 131 14.05 -22.56 -18.55
N LEU A 132 13.25 -21.73 -19.21
CA LEU A 132 12.03 -21.15 -18.65
C LEU A 132 10.86 -22.15 -18.75
N PRO A 133 9.94 -22.12 -17.79
CA PRO A 133 8.73 -22.95 -17.87
C PRO A 133 7.79 -22.46 -18.97
N SER A 134 7.03 -23.38 -19.55
CA SER A 134 5.91 -23.02 -20.43
C SER A 134 4.81 -22.30 -19.64
N GLU A 135 4.06 -21.44 -20.32
CA GLU A 135 3.03 -20.61 -19.68
C GLU A 135 1.95 -21.43 -18.95
N ASP A 136 1.53 -22.57 -19.52
CA ASP A 136 0.54 -23.46 -18.89
C ASP A 136 1.04 -24.10 -17.59
N LYS A 137 2.35 -24.46 -17.54
CA LYS A 137 2.97 -25.02 -16.34
C LYS A 137 3.07 -23.95 -15.27
N TRP A 138 3.44 -22.74 -15.65
CA TRP A 138 3.51 -21.58 -14.76
C TRP A 138 2.14 -21.26 -14.14
N LYS A 139 1.09 -21.14 -14.97
CA LYS A 139 -0.29 -20.91 -14.52
C LYS A 139 -0.78 -21.99 -13.57
N ARG A 140 -0.49 -23.26 -13.88
CA ARG A 140 -0.89 -24.40 -13.04
C ARG A 140 -0.18 -24.38 -11.68
N ALA A 141 1.11 -24.05 -11.64
CA ALA A 141 1.88 -23.96 -10.40
C ALA A 141 1.43 -22.80 -9.50
N HIS A 142 1.00 -21.68 -10.08
CA HIS A 142 0.48 -20.52 -9.34
C HIS A 142 -1.03 -20.59 -9.03
N ARG A 143 -1.66 -21.75 -9.25
CA ARG A 143 -3.08 -21.91 -8.95
C ARG A 143 -3.30 -21.93 -7.43
N VAL A 144 -3.93 -20.88 -6.91
CA VAL A 144 -4.36 -20.84 -5.51
C VAL A 144 -5.58 -21.76 -5.33
N PRO A 145 -5.60 -22.64 -4.31
CA PRO A 145 -6.76 -23.47 -4.03
C PRO A 145 -8.02 -22.64 -3.77
N PRO A 146 -9.20 -23.08 -4.25
CA PRO A 146 -10.45 -22.33 -4.11
C PRO A 146 -10.87 -22.16 -2.64
N GLU A 147 -10.45 -23.04 -1.75
CA GLU A 147 -10.74 -22.97 -0.30
C GLU A 147 -10.12 -21.73 0.34
N VAL A 148 -8.85 -21.44 0.03
CA VAL A 148 -8.13 -20.24 0.49
C VAL A 148 -8.81 -18.97 -0.05
N ILE A 149 -9.15 -18.97 -1.34
CA ILE A 149 -9.82 -17.85 -2.00
C ILE A 149 -11.20 -17.56 -1.37
N LYS A 150 -11.93 -18.59 -0.95
CA LYS A 150 -13.25 -18.45 -0.33
C LYS A 150 -13.15 -18.02 1.14
N GLY A 151 -12.09 -18.40 1.85
CA GLY A 151 -11.84 -17.99 3.22
C GLY A 151 -11.56 -16.49 3.36
N ASP A 152 -10.78 -15.92 2.44
CA ASP A 152 -10.38 -14.51 2.49
C ASP A 152 -11.43 -13.55 1.93
N LYS A 153 -12.34 -14.04 1.08
CA LYS A 153 -13.40 -13.22 0.50
C LYS A 153 -14.49 -13.00 1.54
N THR A 154 -14.43 -11.86 2.23
CA THR A 154 -15.57 -11.38 3.01
C THR A 154 -16.75 -11.15 2.07
N PRO A 155 -17.89 -11.82 2.28
CA PRO A 155 -19.06 -11.60 1.44
C PRO A 155 -19.49 -10.13 1.53
N LYS A 156 -19.78 -9.51 0.38
CA LYS A 156 -20.23 -8.11 0.33
C LYS A 156 -21.42 -7.91 1.28
N ASN A 157 -21.43 -6.76 1.97
CA ASN A 157 -22.48 -6.37 2.92
C ASN A 157 -22.61 -7.24 4.17
N LYS A 158 -21.67 -8.16 4.44
CA LYS A 158 -21.66 -8.97 5.65
C LYS A 158 -20.31 -8.81 6.35
N HIS A 159 -20.35 -8.45 7.63
CA HIS A 159 -19.19 -8.28 8.49
C HIS A 159 -19.36 -9.15 9.73
N THR A 160 -18.26 -9.64 10.30
CA THR A 160 -18.26 -10.34 11.59
C THR A 160 -17.65 -9.39 12.60
N ASP A 161 -18.42 -9.02 13.62
CA ASP A 161 -17.95 -8.16 14.70
C ASP A 161 -16.85 -8.84 15.54
N VAL A 162 -16.12 -8.08 16.35
CA VAL A 162 -15.04 -8.57 17.22
C VAL A 162 -15.54 -9.64 18.20
N PHE A 163 -16.83 -9.57 18.57
CA PHE A 163 -17.51 -10.57 19.41
C PHE A 163 -18.06 -11.77 18.63
N GLY A 164 -17.79 -11.89 17.32
CA GLY A 164 -18.24 -13.01 16.48
C GLY A 164 -19.66 -12.87 15.92
N SER A 165 -20.39 -11.79 16.25
CA SER A 165 -21.73 -11.51 15.73
C SER A 165 -21.70 -11.19 14.23
N ARG A 166 -22.58 -11.81 13.45
CA ARG A 166 -22.70 -11.57 12.00
C ARG A 166 -23.63 -10.39 11.73
N ILE A 167 -23.07 -9.29 11.23
CA ILE A 167 -23.81 -8.05 10.91
C ILE A 167 -23.98 -7.95 9.39
N GLY A 168 -25.21 -7.76 8.94
CA GLY A 168 -25.54 -7.46 7.54
C GLY A 168 -25.84 -5.97 7.36
N ARG A 169 -25.16 -5.29 6.44
CA ARG A 169 -25.46 -3.88 6.10
C ARG A 169 -26.46 -3.81 4.97
N VAL A 170 -27.65 -3.27 5.26
CA VAL A 170 -28.65 -2.95 4.25
C VAL A 170 -28.42 -1.52 3.77
N HIS A 171 -28.23 -1.34 2.47
CA HIS A 171 -28.11 -0.02 1.86
C HIS A 171 -29.50 0.41 1.39
N VAL A 172 -30.19 1.19 2.23
CA VAL A 172 -31.47 1.79 1.84
C VAL A 172 -31.17 2.92 0.87
N GLY A 173 -31.66 2.81 -0.36
CA GLY A 173 -31.54 3.85 -1.37
C GLY A 173 -32.29 5.11 -0.95
N LYS A 174 -31.85 6.28 -1.43
CA LYS A 174 -32.57 7.53 -1.22
C LYS A 174 -33.88 7.48 -2.02
N SER A 175 -35.01 7.47 -1.34
CA SER A 175 -36.34 7.42 -1.97
C SER A 175 -36.72 8.78 -2.54
N SER A 176 -36.79 8.89 -3.87
CA SER A 176 -37.21 10.09 -4.60
C SER A 176 -38.68 10.47 -4.33
N GLU A 177 -39.53 9.49 -4.03
CA GLU A 177 -40.95 9.70 -3.73
C GLU A 177 -41.17 10.47 -2.41
N LEU A 178 -40.37 10.21 -1.37
CA LEU A 178 -40.38 10.99 -0.13
C LEU A 178 -39.88 12.42 -0.33
N GLU A 179 -38.94 12.64 -1.27
CA GLU A 179 -38.53 13.98 -1.65
C GLU A 179 -39.59 14.70 -2.50
N ASN A 180 -40.48 13.98 -3.17
CA ASN A 180 -41.56 14.60 -3.93
C ASN A 180 -42.84 14.81 -3.11
N LEU A 181 -42.90 14.24 -1.90
CA LEU A 181 -44.02 14.42 -0.98
C LEU A 181 -44.11 15.88 -0.49
N ARG A 182 -45.32 16.44 -0.63
CA ARG A 182 -45.66 17.77 -0.14
C ARG A 182 -46.15 17.66 1.31
N PRO A 183 -45.68 18.52 2.23
CA PRO A 183 -46.24 18.56 3.58
C PRO A 183 -47.71 18.95 3.54
N GLY A 184 -48.47 18.38 4.49
CA GLY A 184 -49.89 18.66 4.69
C GLY A 184 -50.16 20.15 4.96
N PRO A 185 -51.40 20.64 4.73
CA PRO A 185 -51.73 22.06 4.76
C PRO A 185 -51.43 22.77 6.11
N SER A 186 -51.57 22.05 7.22
CA SER A 186 -51.28 22.54 8.58
C SER A 186 -49.79 22.82 8.78
N ILE A 187 -48.94 21.84 8.44
CA ILE A 187 -47.47 21.95 8.53
C ILE A 187 -46.93 22.98 7.54
N ARG A 188 -47.53 23.09 6.35
CA ARG A 188 -47.16 24.11 5.36
C ARG A 188 -47.30 25.53 5.90
N THR A 189 -48.39 25.79 6.62
CA THR A 189 -48.65 27.10 7.22
C THR A 189 -47.68 27.41 8.35
N ALA A 190 -47.32 26.41 9.15
CA ALA A 190 -46.31 26.55 10.22
C ALA A 190 -44.89 26.78 9.68
N LEU A 191 -44.50 26.10 8.59
CA LEU A 191 -43.15 26.21 8.01
C LEU A 191 -42.93 27.47 7.17
N THR A 192 -43.98 28.01 6.54
CA THR A 192 -43.88 29.19 5.66
C THR A 192 -44.36 30.48 6.34
N GLY A 193 -45.00 30.38 7.52
CA GLY A 193 -45.60 31.50 8.25
C GLY A 193 -46.74 32.22 7.51
N HIS A 194 -47.05 31.82 6.28
CA HIS A 194 -48.01 32.48 5.41
C HIS A 194 -49.16 31.52 5.10
N ARG A 195 -50.37 31.90 5.54
CA ARG A 195 -51.59 31.16 5.25
C ARG A 195 -51.91 31.34 3.77
N LYS A 196 -51.54 30.33 2.96
CA LYS A 196 -51.82 30.18 1.52
C LYS A 196 -50.86 30.90 0.55
N ARG A 197 -49.60 30.47 0.45
CA ARG A 197 -48.84 30.47 -0.83
C ARG A 197 -48.03 29.17 -0.93
N GLY A 198 -47.86 28.68 -2.16
CA GLY A 198 -47.30 27.35 -2.45
C GLY A 198 -45.95 27.14 -1.79
N PHE A 199 -45.71 25.92 -1.30
CA PHE A 199 -44.39 25.52 -0.82
C PHE A 199 -43.50 25.27 -2.04
N GLU A 200 -42.69 26.26 -2.42
CA GLU A 200 -41.66 26.08 -3.45
C GLU A 200 -40.38 25.56 -2.78
N ARG A 201 -39.92 24.36 -3.19
CA ARG A 201 -38.63 23.83 -2.74
C ARG A 201 -37.51 24.56 -3.46
N ILE A 202 -36.60 25.15 -2.70
CA ILE A 202 -35.29 25.54 -3.23
C ILE A 202 -34.56 24.26 -3.62
N LYS A 203 -34.23 24.11 -4.92
CA LYS A 203 -33.44 22.97 -5.40
C LYS A 203 -32.06 23.02 -4.71
N SER A 204 -31.74 21.98 -3.94
CA SER A 204 -30.43 21.81 -3.32
C SER A 204 -29.39 21.50 -4.40
N GLY A 205 -28.90 22.55 -5.06
CA GLY A 205 -27.90 22.47 -6.13
C GLY A 205 -27.32 23.82 -6.57
N ALA A 206 -27.67 24.94 -5.92
CA ALA A 206 -27.09 26.24 -6.20
C ALA A 206 -26.08 26.61 -5.10
N SER A 207 -24.81 26.66 -5.49
CA SER A 207 -23.66 27.08 -4.69
C SER A 207 -23.83 28.48 -4.11
N ASN A 208 -23.51 28.65 -2.83
CA ASN A 208 -23.36 29.96 -2.19
C ASN A 208 -22.20 30.74 -2.85
N SER A 209 -22.52 31.71 -3.70
CA SER A 209 -21.62 32.81 -4.08
C SER A 209 -22.20 34.11 -3.53
N GLY A 210 -21.45 34.75 -2.63
CA GLY A 210 -21.96 35.72 -1.66
C GLY A 210 -22.34 37.10 -2.19
N LYS A 211 -22.77 37.95 -1.25
CA LYS A 211 -22.24 39.31 -1.03
C LYS A 211 -22.92 39.98 0.17
N THR A 212 -22.08 40.53 1.03
CA THR A 212 -22.36 41.53 2.06
C THR A 212 -22.50 42.93 1.42
N LEU A 213 -23.22 43.83 2.12
CA LEU A 213 -23.18 45.31 2.10
C LEU A 213 -24.06 46.12 1.12
N VAL A 214 -25.23 46.53 1.65
CA VAL A 214 -25.71 47.90 1.96
C VAL A 214 -25.77 49.02 0.88
N SER A 215 -27.00 49.52 0.70
CA SER A 215 -27.51 50.87 0.36
C SER A 215 -27.34 51.48 -1.04
N LYS A 216 -28.47 51.83 -1.69
CA LYS A 216 -29.02 53.21 -1.74
C LYS A 216 -30.37 53.23 -2.45
N ASP A 217 -31.23 54.10 -1.93
CA ASP A 217 -32.57 54.43 -2.39
C ASP A 217 -32.64 55.06 -3.79
N VAL A 218 -33.90 55.19 -4.24
CA VAL A 218 -34.47 56.20 -5.15
C VAL A 218 -34.87 55.70 -6.56
N ASN A 219 -36.14 55.27 -6.61
CA ASN A 219 -37.21 55.77 -7.47
C ASN A 219 -37.03 55.83 -9.01
N ALA A 220 -37.87 55.02 -9.67
CA ALA A 220 -38.82 55.41 -10.71
C ALA A 220 -38.33 56.21 -11.94
N ASN A 221 -38.35 55.58 -13.12
CA ASN A 221 -39.45 55.71 -14.09
C ASN A 221 -39.08 55.22 -15.51
N LYS A 222 -40.03 54.44 -16.06
CA LYS A 222 -40.58 54.49 -17.44
C LYS A 222 -39.74 54.09 -18.68
N ARG A 223 -40.43 53.21 -19.43
CA ARG A 223 -40.59 53.07 -20.91
C ARG A 223 -39.59 52.12 -21.60
N ARG A 224 -40.06 50.94 -22.07
CA ARG A 224 -40.64 50.61 -23.41
C ARG A 224 -39.57 50.72 -24.50
N LYS A 225 -39.32 49.78 -25.43
CA LYS A 225 -40.10 48.70 -26.05
C LYS A 225 -39.13 47.81 -26.88
N LEU A 226 -39.48 46.52 -27.03
CA LEU A 226 -39.39 45.66 -28.22
C LEU A 226 -38.03 45.38 -28.91
N PHE A 227 -37.63 44.11 -28.91
CA PHE A 227 -36.86 43.48 -29.99
C PHE A 227 -37.72 42.36 -30.58
N THR A 228 -37.82 42.32 -31.91
CA THR A 228 -38.24 41.16 -32.71
C THR A 228 -37.20 40.94 -33.81
N ASP A 229 -36.75 39.69 -33.87
CA ASP A 229 -36.27 38.87 -35.00
C ASP A 229 -35.00 39.28 -35.77
N ALA A 230 -33.89 38.58 -35.48
CA ALA A 230 -33.30 37.51 -36.31
C ALA A 230 -31.99 37.01 -35.67
#